data_AF-A0A9W4SF65-F1
#
_entry.id   AF-A0A9W4SF65-F1
#
_cell.length_a   1.000
_cell.length_b   1.000
_cell.length_c   1.000
_cell.angle_alpha   90.00
_cell.angle_beta   90.00
_cell.angle_gamma   90.00
#
_symmetry.space_group_name_H-M   'P 1'
#
loop_
_entity.id
_entity.type
_entity.pdbx_description
1 polymer ?
#
loop_
_entity_poly.entity_id
_entity_poly.type
_entity_poly.pdbx_seq_one_letter_code
_entity_poly.pdbx_strand_id
1 'polypeptide(L)'
;MISLSTTIFSIPLIKREDIDNFNCQETENQDCCALLAFKIAKNHHARVASIFIINKSGFNIKPLSNNLNKGRWIKHDDHQNIDINCDPPTEPIANGQFVSFSSITSHFFGGVEGVAYFIIDDNITNTKFSISWDVPLIGPPDYELDGLPTKKYYNESRNDLDKTVYQVTIN
;
A
#
# COMPACT_ATOMS: atom_id res chain seq x y z
N MET A 1 7.02 5.20 38.57
CA MET A 1 5.78 5.05 37.78
C MET A 1 6.17 5.34 36.35
N ILE A 2 6.40 4.31 35.54
CA ILE A 2 6.88 4.46 34.16
C ILE A 2 5.64 4.68 33.30
N SER A 3 5.50 5.90 32.76
CA SER A 3 4.49 6.22 31.76
C SER A 3 4.90 5.58 30.44
N LEU A 4 4.21 4.51 30.04
CA LEU A 4 4.29 3.97 28.69
C LEU A 4 3.56 4.96 27.78
N SER A 5 4.32 5.83 27.12
CA SER A 5 3.79 6.68 26.05
C SER A 5 3.50 5.78 24.85
N THR A 6 2.25 5.33 24.71
CA THR A 6 1.78 4.70 23.49
C THR A 6 1.64 5.79 22.45
N THR A 7 2.65 5.92 21.59
CA THR A 7 2.57 6.74 20.38
C THR A 7 1.45 6.18 19.52
N ILE A 8 0.29 6.85 19.52
CA ILE A 8 -0.79 6.55 18.59
C ILE A 8 -0.26 6.96 17.23
N PHE A 9 0.23 5.99 16.44
CA PHE A 9 0.48 6.21 15.02
C PHE A 9 -0.87 6.52 14.37
N SER A 10 -1.12 7.80 14.19
CA SER A 10 -2.20 8.32 13.36
C SER A 10 -1.98 7.81 11.95
N ILE A 11 -3.00 7.14 11.43
CA ILE A 11 -3.01 6.62 10.09
C ILE A 11 -2.86 7.81 9.11
N PRO A 12 -1.83 7.86 8.25
CA PRO A 12 -1.72 8.94 7.28
C PRO A 12 -2.95 8.93 6.35
N LEU A 13 -3.76 9.99 6.44
CA LEU A 13 -4.84 10.25 5.49
C LEU A 13 -4.23 11.06 4.37
N ILE A 14 -4.08 10.44 3.20
CA ILE A 14 -3.60 11.17 2.03
C ILE A 14 -4.77 11.98 1.46
N LYS A 15 -4.68 13.31 1.60
CA LYS A 15 -5.66 14.26 1.07
C LYS A 15 -5.20 14.78 -0.28
N ARG A 16 -6.16 15.26 -1.08
CA ARG A 16 -5.86 15.84 -2.41
C ARG A 16 -4.93 17.06 -2.30
N GLU A 17 -4.99 17.80 -1.20
CA GLU A 17 -4.10 18.94 -0.91
C GLU A 17 -2.63 18.53 -0.72
N ASP A 18 -2.37 17.28 -0.31
CA ASP A 18 -1.02 16.74 -0.15
C ASP A 18 -0.35 16.44 -1.52
N ILE A 19 -1.15 16.32 -2.59
CA ILE A 19 -0.68 16.11 -3.97
C ILE A 19 -0.14 17.41 -4.56
N ASP A 20 -0.82 18.54 -4.30
CA ASP A 20 -0.44 19.83 -4.88
C ASP A 20 0.81 20.42 -4.20
N ASN A 21 1.08 20.05 -2.95
CA ASN A 21 2.28 20.41 -2.19
C ASN A 21 3.34 19.29 -2.12
N PHE A 22 3.26 18.30 -3.03
CA PHE A 22 4.09 17.11 -3.00
C PHE A 22 5.60 17.42 -2.98
N ASN A 23 6.25 17.13 -1.84
CA ASN A 23 7.69 17.11 -1.70
C ASN A 23 8.13 15.82 -1.00
N CYS A 24 8.68 14.88 -1.76
CA CYS A 24 9.36 13.71 -1.23
C CYS A 24 10.86 14.04 -1.14
N GLN A 25 11.23 14.78 -0.10
CA GLN A 25 12.63 14.91 0.29
C GLN A 25 12.95 13.91 1.40
N GLU A 26 13.87 13.01 1.07
CA GLU A 26 14.65 12.10 1.89
C GLU A 26 13.96 11.41 3.08
N THR A 27 13.74 10.10 2.89
CA THR A 27 13.70 9.01 3.88
C THR A 27 12.47 8.82 4.79
N GLU A 28 11.57 9.78 4.97
CA GLU A 28 10.52 9.62 6.00
C GLU A 28 9.05 9.67 5.55
N ASN A 29 8.73 10.06 4.32
CA ASN A 29 7.34 9.98 3.88
C ASN A 29 7.01 8.59 3.36
N GLN A 30 6.58 7.72 4.28
CA GLN A 30 6.03 6.40 3.96
C GLN A 30 4.78 6.48 3.05
N ASP A 31 4.25 7.68 2.79
CA ASP A 31 3.17 8.01 1.85
C ASP A 31 3.67 8.42 0.44
N CYS A 32 4.99 8.52 0.25
CA CYS A 32 5.59 9.02 -0.99
C CYS A 32 5.18 8.23 -2.22
N CYS A 33 5.09 6.90 -2.10
CA CYS A 33 4.73 6.04 -3.23
C CYS A 33 3.35 6.36 -3.77
N ALA A 34 2.36 6.50 -2.88
CA ALA A 34 1.01 6.80 -3.29
C ALA A 34 0.93 8.20 -3.90
N LEU A 35 1.43 9.22 -3.22
CA LEU A 35 1.38 10.59 -3.73
C LEU A 35 2.08 10.74 -5.10
N LEU A 36 3.24 10.12 -5.27
CA LEU A 36 3.95 10.08 -6.55
C LEU A 36 3.13 9.36 -7.62
N ALA A 37 2.54 8.22 -7.28
CA ALA A 37 1.69 7.44 -8.17
C ALA A 37 0.51 8.25 -8.70
N PHE A 38 -0.18 8.96 -7.81
CA PHE A 38 -1.28 9.84 -8.19
C PHE A 38 -0.83 10.96 -9.11
N LYS A 39 0.31 11.60 -8.81
CA LYS A 39 0.84 12.69 -9.62
C LYS A 39 1.18 12.23 -11.04
N ILE A 40 1.87 11.09 -11.17
CA ILE A 40 2.19 10.48 -12.47
C ILE A 40 0.90 10.10 -13.20
N ALA A 41 -0.02 9.42 -12.51
CA ALA A 41 -1.27 8.97 -13.09
C ALA A 41 -2.11 10.14 -13.65
N LYS A 42 -2.21 11.23 -12.89
CA LYS A 42 -2.89 12.47 -13.32
C LYS A 42 -2.25 13.08 -14.56
N ASN A 43 -0.92 13.16 -14.61
CA ASN A 43 -0.19 13.77 -15.73
C ASN A 43 -0.26 12.94 -17.02
N HIS A 44 -0.39 11.62 -16.90
CA HIS A 44 -0.40 10.69 -18.03
C HIS A 44 -1.78 10.10 -18.34
N HIS A 45 -2.85 10.60 -17.72
CA HIS A 45 -4.21 10.02 -17.81
C HIS A 45 -4.23 8.51 -17.56
N ALA A 46 -3.37 8.07 -16.64
CA ALA A 46 -3.17 6.68 -16.27
C ALA A 46 -4.07 6.30 -15.08
N ARG A 47 -4.26 4.99 -14.87
CA ARG A 47 -4.88 4.46 -13.66
C ARG A 47 -3.79 4.12 -12.64
N VAL A 48 -4.16 4.17 -11.36
CA VAL A 48 -3.26 3.97 -10.23
C VAL A 48 -3.92 3.12 -9.16
N ALA A 49 -3.13 2.26 -8.52
CA ALA A 49 -3.49 1.56 -7.31
C ALA A 49 -2.34 1.72 -6.30
N SER A 50 -2.65 2.21 -5.10
CA SER A 50 -1.70 2.32 -3.99
C SER A 50 -2.20 1.49 -2.83
N ILE A 51 -1.37 0.60 -2.31
CA ILE A 51 -1.73 -0.28 -1.20
C ILE A 51 -0.92 0.12 0.02
N PHE A 52 -1.58 0.24 1.16
CA PHE A 52 -0.97 0.49 2.45
C PHE A 52 -1.27 -0.65 3.41
N ILE A 53 -0.25 -1.17 4.07
CA ILE A 53 -0.40 -2.19 5.10
C ILE A 53 0.15 -1.63 6.40
N ILE A 54 -0.70 -1.53 7.40
CA ILE A 54 -0.36 -1.09 8.75
C ILE A 54 -0.42 -2.31 9.66
N ASN A 55 0.74 -2.70 10.18
CA ASN A 55 0.85 -3.86 11.03
C ASN A 55 0.72 -3.45 12.51
N LYS A 56 -0.39 -3.83 13.13
CA LYS A 56 -0.64 -3.72 14.59
C LYS A 56 -0.96 -5.09 15.20
N SER A 57 -0.61 -6.17 14.51
CA SER A 57 -1.01 -7.54 14.84
C SER A 57 -0.32 -8.13 16.08
N GLY A 58 0.70 -7.44 16.61
CA GLY A 58 1.62 -7.98 17.63
C GLY A 58 2.72 -8.88 17.07
N PHE A 59 2.71 -9.19 15.76
CA PHE A 59 3.68 -10.06 15.09
C PHE A 59 4.28 -9.39 13.87
N ASN A 60 5.34 -9.97 13.30
CA ASN A 60 5.89 -9.51 12.03
C ASN A 60 5.07 -10.09 10.87
N ILE A 61 4.87 -9.28 9.82
CA ILE A 61 4.24 -9.71 8.58
C ILE A 61 5.35 -9.88 7.54
N LYS A 62 5.53 -11.10 7.04
CA LYS A 62 6.53 -11.39 6.00
C LYS A 62 5.87 -11.39 4.62
N PRO A 63 6.44 -10.70 3.62
CA PRO A 63 6.02 -10.84 2.24
C PRO A 63 6.34 -12.26 1.74
N LEU A 64 5.44 -12.84 0.94
CA LEU A 64 5.64 -14.15 0.31
C LEU A 64 5.91 -14.02 -1.18
N SER A 65 5.00 -13.37 -1.89
CA SER A 65 5.08 -13.15 -3.33
C SER A 65 4.13 -12.03 -3.74
N ASN A 66 4.33 -11.49 -4.94
CA ASN A 66 3.40 -10.58 -5.57
C ASN A 66 3.34 -10.89 -7.07
N ASN A 67 2.21 -10.56 -7.68
CA ASN A 67 2.02 -10.63 -9.11
C ASN A 67 1.20 -9.42 -9.57
N LEU A 68 1.64 -8.80 -10.66
CA LEU A 68 0.96 -7.68 -11.29
C LEU A 68 0.51 -8.12 -12.69
N ASN A 69 -0.76 -8.50 -12.82
CA ASN A 69 -1.36 -8.95 -14.07
C ASN A 69 -1.45 -7.82 -15.10
N LYS A 70 -1.73 -6.59 -14.63
CA LYS A 70 -1.79 -5.38 -15.46
C LYS A 70 -1.11 -4.22 -14.75
N GLY A 71 -0.44 -3.39 -15.54
CA GLY A 71 0.26 -2.21 -15.05
C GLY A 71 1.75 -2.44 -14.88
N ARG A 72 2.38 -1.57 -14.10
CA ARG A 72 3.77 -1.66 -13.65
C ARG A 72 3.93 -0.98 -12.31
N TRP A 73 4.93 -1.40 -11.56
CA TRP A 73 5.38 -0.67 -10.36
C TRP A 73 6.02 0.66 -10.73
N ILE A 74 5.95 1.62 -9.81
CA ILE A 74 6.67 2.88 -9.96
C ILE A 74 8.12 2.68 -9.59
N LYS A 75 9.00 3.18 -10.46
CA LYS A 75 10.44 3.07 -10.36
C LYS A 75 11.08 4.45 -10.26
N HIS A 76 12.34 4.46 -9.87
CA HIS A 76 13.17 5.67 -9.86
C HIS A 76 13.09 6.45 -11.18
N ASP A 77 13.10 5.75 -12.32
CA ASP A 77 13.04 6.36 -13.66
C ASP A 77 11.76 7.18 -13.92
N ASP A 78 10.69 6.94 -13.15
CA ASP A 78 9.47 7.75 -13.22
C ASP A 78 9.64 9.15 -12.63
N HIS A 79 10.73 9.40 -11.90
CA HIS A 79 11.05 10.69 -11.32
C HIS A 79 12.56 10.92 -11.15
N GLN A 80 13.13 11.79 -11.99
CA GLN A 80 14.58 12.00 -12.13
C GLN A 80 15.35 12.49 -10.88
N ASN A 81 14.67 12.74 -9.75
CA ASN A 81 15.26 13.35 -8.55
C ASN A 81 14.89 12.66 -7.22
N ILE A 82 14.20 11.52 -7.25
CA ILE A 82 13.80 10.80 -6.02
C ILE A 82 14.18 9.33 -6.18
N ASP A 83 15.10 8.83 -5.37
CA ASP A 83 15.41 7.41 -5.27
C ASP A 83 14.28 6.69 -4.52
N ILE A 84 13.23 6.29 -5.26
CA ILE A 84 12.08 5.59 -4.74
C ILE A 84 11.73 4.39 -5.61
N ASN A 85 11.46 3.27 -4.95
CA ASN A 85 10.95 2.07 -5.56
C ASN A 85 9.67 1.68 -4.84
N CYS A 86 8.55 1.63 -5.56
CA CYS A 86 7.23 1.38 -4.99
C CYS A 86 6.76 -0.05 -5.27
N ASP A 87 7.70 -0.98 -5.34
CA ASP A 87 7.41 -2.41 -5.31
C ASP A 87 6.87 -2.82 -3.93
N PRO A 88 6.12 -3.94 -3.84
CA PRO A 88 5.82 -4.57 -2.56
C PRO A 88 7.09 -4.84 -1.73
N PRO A 89 7.01 -4.81 -0.40
CA PRO A 89 8.18 -5.02 0.46
C PRO A 89 8.83 -6.38 0.22
N THR A 90 10.16 -6.43 0.33
CA THR A 90 10.94 -7.68 0.39
C THR A 90 11.28 -8.09 1.82
N GLU A 91 11.33 -7.11 2.73
CA GLU A 91 11.63 -7.33 4.15
C GLU A 91 10.35 -7.45 4.98
N PRO A 92 10.40 -8.10 6.15
CA PRO A 92 9.26 -8.17 7.06
C PRO A 92 8.80 -6.79 7.54
N ILE A 93 7.49 -6.58 7.56
CA ILE A 93 6.85 -5.40 8.15
C ILE A 93 6.75 -5.65 9.65
N ALA A 94 7.53 -4.95 10.47
CA ALA A 94 7.50 -5.17 11.92
C ALA A 94 6.19 -4.69 12.54
N ASN A 95 5.86 -5.22 13.73
CA ASN A 95 4.71 -4.71 14.48
C ASN A 95 4.89 -3.23 14.82
N GLY A 96 3.83 -2.44 14.63
CA GLY A 96 3.82 -0.99 14.77
C GLY A 96 4.31 -0.23 13.53
N GLN A 97 4.82 -0.93 12.51
CA GLN A 97 5.25 -0.33 11.26
C GLN A 97 4.18 -0.42 10.17
N PHE A 98 4.42 0.31 9.08
CA PHE A 98 3.62 0.23 7.89
C PHE A 98 4.50 0.35 6.64
N VAL A 99 3.91 -0.06 5.53
CA VAL A 99 4.52 0.03 4.20
C VAL A 99 3.47 0.48 3.20
N SER A 100 3.93 1.14 2.15
CA SER A 100 3.14 1.42 0.97
C SER A 100 3.85 0.95 -0.28
N PHE A 101 3.06 0.52 -1.26
CA PHE A 101 3.53 0.20 -2.60
C PHE A 101 2.49 0.64 -3.62
N SER A 102 2.92 0.93 -4.85
CA SER A 102 2.06 1.62 -5.80
C SER A 102 2.37 1.23 -7.24
N SER A 103 1.30 0.99 -7.98
CA SER A 103 1.34 0.59 -9.39
C SER A 103 0.48 1.51 -10.24
N ILE A 104 0.89 1.67 -11.50
CA ILE A 104 0.22 2.48 -12.51
C ILE A 104 0.05 1.71 -13.80
N THR A 105 -0.81 2.19 -14.71
CA THR A 105 -0.97 1.57 -16.04
C THR A 105 0.34 1.57 -16.82
N SER A 106 0.65 0.45 -17.48
CA SER A 106 1.86 0.30 -18.30
C SER A 106 1.70 0.79 -19.74
N HIS A 107 0.47 1.03 -20.18
CA HIS A 107 0.14 1.45 -21.55
C HIS A 107 -1.15 2.27 -21.59
N PHE A 108 -1.35 2.97 -22.70
CA PHE A 108 -2.52 3.80 -22.94
C PHE A 108 -3.82 2.96 -22.93
N PHE A 109 -4.86 3.45 -22.26
CA PHE A 109 -6.13 2.74 -22.04
C PHE A 109 -6.04 1.42 -21.24
N GLY A 110 -4.98 1.21 -20.45
CA GLY A 110 -4.87 0.07 -19.54
C GLY A 110 -5.62 0.24 -18.22
N GLY A 111 -5.74 -0.86 -17.47
CA GLY A 111 -6.05 -0.87 -16.03
C GLY A 111 -4.83 -1.28 -15.20
N VAL A 112 -5.01 -1.39 -13.89
CA VAL A 112 -4.00 -1.91 -12.95
C VAL A 112 -4.62 -3.08 -12.20
N GLU A 113 -3.98 -4.23 -12.23
CA GLU A 113 -4.51 -5.44 -11.62
C GLU A 113 -3.37 -6.24 -10.99
N GLY A 114 -3.53 -6.65 -9.75
CA GLY A 114 -2.51 -7.42 -9.06
C GLY A 114 -2.96 -8.04 -7.76
N VAL A 115 -2.05 -8.83 -7.19
CA VAL A 115 -2.20 -9.50 -5.91
C VAL A 115 -0.86 -9.57 -5.19
N ALA A 116 -0.88 -9.35 -3.88
CA ALA A 116 0.27 -9.54 -2.99
C ALA A 116 -0.10 -10.50 -1.86
N TYR A 117 0.79 -11.45 -1.59
CA TYR A 117 0.62 -12.49 -0.58
C TYR A 117 1.57 -12.26 0.59
N PHE A 118 1.06 -12.46 1.80
CA PHE A 118 1.77 -12.23 3.04
C PHE A 118 1.52 -13.36 4.02
N ILE A 119 2.37 -13.43 5.04
CA ILE A 119 2.23 -14.35 6.16
C ILE A 119 2.49 -13.64 7.48
N ILE A 120 1.63 -13.86 8.47
CA ILE A 120 1.83 -13.38 9.84
C ILE A 120 2.66 -14.42 10.58
N ASP A 121 3.83 -14.03 11.06
CA ASP A 121 4.79 -14.88 11.78
C ASP A 121 4.38 -15.04 13.25
N ASP A 122 3.22 -15.67 13.46
CA ASP A 122 2.57 -15.82 14.78
C ASP A 122 3.06 -17.05 15.57
N ASN A 123 4.07 -17.76 15.06
CA ASN A 123 4.69 -18.96 15.61
C ASN A 123 3.75 -20.17 15.83
N ILE A 124 2.47 -20.08 15.45
CA ILE A 124 1.45 -21.12 15.73
C ILE A 124 0.81 -21.61 14.45
N THR A 125 0.27 -20.70 13.65
CA THR A 125 -0.51 -21.00 12.45
C THR A 125 0.14 -20.49 11.19
N ASN A 126 1.05 -19.52 11.28
CA ASN A 126 1.65 -18.86 10.12
C ASN A 126 0.57 -18.44 9.12
N THR A 127 -0.38 -17.63 9.61
CA THR A 127 -1.58 -17.24 8.87
C THR A 127 -1.21 -16.50 7.60
N LYS A 128 -1.61 -17.06 6.45
CA LYS A 128 -1.42 -16.44 5.14
C LYS A 128 -2.61 -15.59 4.76
N PHE A 129 -2.36 -14.44 4.15
CA PHE A 129 -3.40 -13.57 3.61
C PHE A 129 -2.96 -12.95 2.29
N SER A 130 -3.91 -12.44 1.54
CA SER A 130 -3.65 -11.73 0.29
C SER A 130 -4.42 -10.43 0.21
N ILE A 131 -3.82 -9.46 -0.47
CA ILE A 131 -4.48 -8.24 -0.91
C ILE A 131 -4.49 -8.25 -2.43
N SER A 132 -5.65 -8.20 -3.04
CA SER A 132 -5.84 -8.06 -4.49
C SER A 132 -6.47 -6.71 -4.82
N TRP A 133 -6.18 -6.22 -6.03
CA TRP A 133 -6.74 -4.98 -6.55
C TRP A 133 -7.01 -5.10 -8.05
N ASP A 134 -8.13 -4.52 -8.49
CA ASP A 134 -8.45 -4.27 -9.89
C ASP A 134 -8.92 -2.82 -10.06
N VAL A 135 -8.15 -2.04 -10.79
CA VAL A 135 -8.45 -0.68 -11.19
C VAL A 135 -8.66 -0.67 -12.70
N PRO A 136 -9.87 -0.97 -13.18
CA PRO A 136 -10.14 -1.07 -14.60
C PRO A 136 -10.04 0.28 -15.28
N LEU A 137 -9.88 0.31 -16.60
CA LEU A 137 -9.94 1.57 -17.37
C LEU A 137 -11.27 2.30 -17.15
N ILE A 138 -12.37 1.55 -17.24
CA ILE A 138 -13.75 2.04 -17.09
C ILE A 138 -14.38 1.28 -15.94
N GLY A 139 -14.87 2.02 -14.95
CA GLY A 139 -15.49 1.46 -13.75
C GLY A 139 -14.78 1.89 -12.46
N PRO A 140 -15.38 1.52 -11.31
CA PRO A 140 -14.76 1.78 -10.01
C PRO A 140 -13.58 0.83 -9.77
N PRO A 141 -12.57 1.28 -9.00
CA PRO A 141 -11.60 0.39 -8.37
C PRO A 141 -12.28 -0.63 -7.45
N ASP A 142 -11.73 -1.84 -7.40
CA ASP A 142 -12.09 -2.90 -6.46
C ASP A 142 -10.87 -3.44 -5.74
N TYR A 143 -11.04 -3.79 -4.46
CA TYR A 143 -9.98 -4.29 -3.59
C TYR A 143 -10.53 -5.34 -2.65
N GLU A 144 -9.73 -6.38 -2.42
CA GLU A 144 -10.11 -7.48 -1.55
C GLU A 144 -8.95 -7.87 -0.64
N LEU A 145 -9.29 -8.18 0.60
CA LEU A 145 -8.40 -8.76 1.60
C LEU A 145 -8.96 -10.13 1.98
N ASP A 146 -8.20 -11.18 1.72
CA ASP A 146 -8.63 -12.57 1.97
C ASP A 146 -7.62 -13.35 2.82
N GLY A 147 -8.08 -14.38 3.51
CA GLY A 147 -7.25 -15.31 4.28
C GLY A 147 -7.00 -14.92 5.75
N LEU A 148 -7.43 -13.73 6.20
CA LEU A 148 -7.35 -13.35 7.61
C LEU A 148 -8.53 -13.91 8.44
N PRO A 149 -8.29 -14.82 9.41
CA PRO A 149 -9.33 -15.32 10.29
C PRO A 149 -9.79 -14.23 11.26
N THR A 150 -11.03 -13.76 11.08
CA THR A 150 -11.65 -12.65 11.84
C THR A 150 -11.67 -12.84 13.36
N LYS A 151 -11.58 -14.09 13.85
CA LYS A 151 -11.52 -14.40 15.28
C LYS A 151 -10.14 -14.15 15.90
N LYS A 152 -9.09 -14.09 15.09
CA LYS A 152 -7.69 -13.97 15.53
C LYS A 152 -7.10 -12.61 15.17
N TYR A 153 -7.45 -12.10 13.99
CA TYR A 153 -7.01 -10.80 13.52
C TYR A 153 -8.23 -9.96 13.16
N TYR A 154 -8.28 -8.74 13.67
CA TYR A 154 -9.26 -7.75 13.25
C TYR A 154 -8.63 -6.84 12.21
N ASN A 155 -9.33 -6.62 11.11
CA ASN A 155 -8.85 -5.71 10.08
C ASN A 155 -9.83 -4.56 9.85
N GLU A 156 -9.26 -3.40 9.55
CA GLU A 156 -9.98 -2.24 9.05
C GLU A 156 -9.42 -1.94 7.67
N SER A 157 -10.31 -1.82 6.69
CA SER A 157 -9.94 -1.35 5.36
C SER A 157 -10.64 -0.05 5.02
N ARG A 158 -9.93 0.84 4.33
CA ARG A 158 -10.49 2.09 3.82
C ARG A 158 -9.94 2.42 2.45
N ASN A 159 -10.76 3.14 1.69
CA ASN A 159 -10.42 3.65 0.36
C ASN A 159 -10.26 5.17 0.42
N ASP A 160 -9.13 5.69 -0.02
CA ASP A 160 -8.84 7.13 -0.10
C ASP A 160 -8.53 7.56 -1.55
N LEU A 161 -8.43 8.88 -1.78
CA LEU A 161 -8.11 9.52 -3.07
C LEU A 161 -8.80 8.87 -4.29
N ASP A 162 -10.06 9.23 -4.53
CA ASP A 162 -10.85 8.70 -5.65
C ASP A 162 -10.90 7.15 -5.68
N LYS A 163 -10.79 6.52 -4.49
CA LYS A 163 -10.73 5.07 -4.25
C LYS A 163 -9.52 4.37 -4.88
N THR A 164 -8.43 5.10 -5.10
CA THR A 164 -7.21 4.52 -5.69
C THR A 164 -6.10 4.28 -4.68
N VAL A 165 -6.34 4.63 -3.41
CA VAL A 165 -5.58 4.14 -2.25
C VAL A 165 -6.43 3.13 -1.49
N TYR A 166 -5.90 1.92 -1.28
CA TYR A 166 -6.48 0.93 -0.39
C TYR A 166 -5.57 0.72 0.81
N GLN A 167 -6.08 1.00 2.00
CA GLN A 167 -5.32 0.86 3.22
C GLN A 167 -5.93 -0.21 4.10
N VAL A 168 -5.08 -1.12 4.58
CA VAL A 168 -5.43 -2.21 5.49
C VAL A 168 -4.66 -2.05 6.78
N THR A 169 -5.38 -1.99 7.91
CA THR A 169 -4.80 -2.11 9.25
C THR A 169 -5.08 -3.51 9.76
N ILE A 170 -4.04 -4.26 10.15
CA ILE A 170 -4.16 -5.60 10.72
C ILE A 170 -3.85 -5.52 12.21
N ASN A 171 -4.80 -5.88 13.06
CA ASN A 171 -4.70 -5.86 14.53
C ASN A 171 -4.77 -7.27 15.11
#